data_AF-A0A6M1XWJ1-F1
#
_entry.id   AF-A0A6M1XWJ1-F1
#
_cell.length_a   1.000
_cell.length_b   1.000
_cell.length_c   1.000
_cell.angle_alpha   90.00
_cell.angle_beta   90.00
_cell.angle_gamma   90.00
#
_symmetry.space_group_name_H-M   'P 1'
#
loop_
_entity.id
_entity.type
_entity.pdbx_description
1 polymer ?
#
loop_
_entity_poly.entity_id
_entity_poly.type
_entity_poly.pdbx_seq_one_letter_code
_entity_poly.pdbx_strand_id
1 'polypeptide(L)' 'MCSGAMLLARIPEVYYGATDPKAGTAGTLMNLLEDERFNHVAYVEAGVLEEECRLLLVQFFKKLRAKKKEEKLLKNQKKD' A
#
# COMPACT_ATOMS: atom_id res chain seq x y z
N MET A 1 5.22 -5.59 -7.95
CA MET A 1 4.35 -5.58 -9.16
C MET A 1 4.19 -4.16 -9.72
N CYS A 2 3.52 -3.24 -9.00
CA CYS A 2 3.19 -1.91 -9.53
C CYS A 2 4.41 -1.08 -9.96
N SER A 3 5.47 -1.02 -9.16
CA SER A 3 6.69 -0.27 -9.55
C SER A 3 7.31 -0.79 -10.85
N GLY A 4 7.37 -2.12 -11.04
CA GLY A 4 7.84 -2.71 -12.29
C GLY A 4 6.95 -2.36 -13.50
N ALA A 5 5.64 -2.30 -13.30
CA ALA A 5 4.71 -1.86 -14.35
C ALA A 5 4.94 -0.38 -14.72
N MET A 6 5.19 0.49 -13.74
CA MET A 6 5.52 1.91 -13.96
C MET A 6 6.82 2.08 -14.76
N LEU A 7 7.85 1.29 -14.44
CA LEU A 7 9.10 1.25 -15.20
C LEU A 7 8.89 0.85 -16.65
N LEU A 8 8.15 -0.25 -16.89
CA LEU A 8 7.87 -0.75 -18.25
C LEU A 8 7.00 0.22 -19.06
N ALA A 9 6.10 0.94 -18.39
CA ALA A 9 5.29 1.99 -19.00
C ALA A 9 6.03 3.32 -19.17
N ARG A 10 7.28 3.43 -18.70
CA ARG A 10 8.12 4.63 -18.73
C ARG A 10 7.46 5.85 -18.08
N ILE A 11 6.78 5.64 -16.96
CA ILE A 11 6.22 6.74 -16.17
C ILE A 11 7.37 7.59 -15.63
N PRO A 12 7.43 8.90 -15.92
CA PRO A 12 8.58 9.73 -15.54
C PRO A 12 8.53 10.20 -14.09
N GLU A 13 7.33 10.33 -13.52
CA GLU A 13 7.12 10.89 -12.18
C GLU A 13 6.03 10.11 -11.45
N VAL A 14 6.29 9.78 -10.17
CA VAL A 14 5.37 9.03 -9.31
C VAL A 14 5.22 9.77 -7.99
N TYR A 15 3.99 10.18 -7.69
CA TYR A 15 3.62 10.83 -6.44
C TYR A 15 2.71 9.88 -5.65
N TYR A 16 3.02 9.63 -4.38
CA TYR A 16 2.17 8.80 -3.53
C TYR A 16 2.04 9.36 -2.11
N GLY A 17 0.95 8.99 -1.43
CA GLY A 17 0.68 9.38 -0.06
C GLY A 17 1.41 8.51 0.95
N ALA A 18 0.66 7.65 1.65
CA ALA A 18 1.23 6.80 2.70
C ALA A 18 2.20 5.74 2.17
N THR A 19 3.31 5.55 2.88
CA THR A 19 4.26 4.46 2.63
C THR A 19 3.68 3.10 3.02
N ASP A 20 4.15 2.04 2.37
CA ASP A 20 3.85 0.66 2.76
C ASP A 20 5.07 0.03 3.46
N PRO A 21 5.11 0.03 4.82
CA PRO A 21 6.22 -0.53 5.59
C PRO A 21 6.43 -2.04 5.41
N LYS A 22 5.44 -2.76 4.87
CA LYS A 22 5.49 -4.22 4.74
C LYS A 22 5.88 -4.70 3.35
N ALA A 23 5.56 -3.94 2.31
CA ALA A 23 5.73 -4.39 0.93
C ALA A 23 6.10 -3.30 -0.07
N GLY A 24 6.30 -2.05 0.37
CA GLY A 24 6.61 -0.92 -0.51
C GLY A 24 7.92 -1.14 -1.29
N THR A 25 7.90 -0.87 -2.60
CA THR A 25 9.08 -1.01 -3.49
C THR A 25 9.47 0.29 -4.19
N ALA A 26 8.97 1.43 -3.69
CA ALA A 26 9.32 2.80 -4.08
C ALA A 26 9.96 3.56 -2.90
N GLY A 27 10.87 2.89 -2.18
CA GLY A 27 11.62 3.47 -1.07
C GLY A 27 11.60 2.68 0.25
N THR A 28 10.69 1.70 0.41
CA THR A 28 10.51 1.01 1.70
C THR A 28 11.34 -0.27 1.86
N LEU A 29 10.97 -1.37 1.22
CA LEU A 29 11.79 -2.59 1.17
C LEU A 29 12.88 -2.49 0.11
N MET A 30 12.56 -1.84 -1.00
CA MET A 30 13.42 -1.62 -2.16
C MET A 30 13.04 -0.28 -2.78
N ASN A 31 13.91 0.25 -3.62
CA ASN A 31 13.63 1.45 -4.40
C ASN A 31 13.78 1.17 -5.90
N LEU A 32 12.81 0.44 -6.47
CA LEU A 32 12.90 -0.02 -7.86
C LEU A 32 12.76 1.12 -8.87
N LEU A 33 12.02 2.18 -8.53
CA LEU A 33 11.74 3.29 -9.43
C LEU A 33 12.96 4.20 -9.67
N GLU A 34 13.90 4.22 -8.73
CA GLU A 34 15.13 5.03 -8.78
C GLU A 34 16.39 4.16 -8.95
N ASP A 35 16.24 2.87 -9.25
CA ASP A 35 17.38 1.94 -9.42
C ASP A 35 18.00 2.08 -10.82
N GLU A 36 19.17 2.69 -10.89
CA GLU A 36 19.93 2.97 -12.13
C GLU A 36 20.35 1.71 -12.90
N ARG A 37 20.18 0.51 -12.35
CA ARG A 37 20.41 -0.75 -13.08
C ARG A 37 19.31 -1.01 -14.13
N PHE A 38 18.16 -0.36 -14.02
CA PHE A 38 17.11 -0.41 -15.05
C PHE A 38 17.33 0.64 -16.14
N ASN A 39 16.75 0.40 -17.32
CA ASN A 39 16.88 1.27 -18.50
C ASN A 39 15.91 2.47 -18.51
N HIS A 40 15.16 2.66 -17.42
CA HIS A 40 14.29 3.80 -17.15
C HIS A 40 14.24 4.00 -15.63
N VAL A 41 14.22 5.25 -15.18
CA VAL A 41 14.03 5.63 -13.77
C VAL A 41 12.95 6.70 -13.70
N ALA A 42 12.29 6.82 -12.55
CA ALA A 42 11.25 7.80 -12.31
C ALA A 42 11.62 8.69 -11.12
N TYR A 43 11.25 9.97 -11.20
CA TYR A 43 11.19 10.82 -10.02
C TYR A 43 10.12 10.31 -9.06
N VAL A 44 10.40 10.29 -7.75
CA VAL A 44 9.48 9.81 -6.73
C VAL A 44 9.30 10.85 -5.64
N GLU A 45 8.06 11.27 -5.42
CA GLU A 45 7.67 12.09 -4.27
C GLU A 45 6.75 11.27 -3.36
N ALA A 46 7.13 11.15 -2.10
CA ALA A 46 6.38 10.44 -1.08
C ALA A 46 5.71 11.42 -0.12
N GLY A 47 4.61 10.99 0.50
CA GLY A 47 3.98 11.73 1.60
C GLY A 47 2.91 12.73 1.19
N VAL A 48 2.48 12.74 -0.07
CA VAL A 48 1.39 13.62 -0.55
C VAL A 48 0.07 13.22 0.14
N LEU A 49 -0.41 14.04 1.06
CA LEU A 49 -1.56 13.73 1.92
C LEU A 49 -1.37 12.40 2.69
N GLU A 50 -0.17 12.20 3.22
CA GLU A 50 0.21 10.94 3.89
C GLU A 50 -0.79 10.52 4.96
N GLU A 51 -1.16 11.45 5.84
CA GLU A 51 -2.02 11.16 6.98
C GLU A 51 -3.42 10.73 6.54
N GLU A 52 -4.00 11.41 5.55
CA GLU A 52 -5.30 11.10 4.98
C GLU A 52 -5.29 9.72 4.32
N CYS A 53 -4.30 9.44 3.46
CA CYS A 53 -4.12 8.13 2.83
C CYS A 53 -3.94 7.02 3.88
N ARG A 54 -3.15 7.26 4.92
CA ARG A 54 -2.90 6.32 6.01
C ARG A 54 -4.17 6.04 6.79
N LEU A 55 -4.95 7.08 7.13
CA LEU A 55 -6.19 6.95 7.88
C LEU A 55 -7.24 6.10 7.15
N LEU A 56 -7.33 6.23 5.81
CA LEU A 56 -8.22 5.38 5.01
C LEU A 56 -7.92 3.89 5.21
N LEU A 57 -6.65 3.49 5.12
CA LEU A 57 -6.21 2.11 5.33
C LEU A 57 -6.46 1.64 6.77
N VAL A 58 -6.11 2.47 7.77
CA VAL A 58 -6.31 2.16 9.19
C VAL A 58 -7.80 1.91 9.49
N GLN A 59 -8.67 2.80 9.02
CA GLN A 59 -10.11 2.68 9.24
C GLN A 59 -10.69 1.46 8.53
N PHE A 60 -10.28 1.19 7.29
CA PHE A 60 -10.70 0.02 6.54
C PHE A 60 -10.40 -1.28 7.31
N PHE A 61 -9.14 -1.48 7.72
CA PHE A 61 -8.75 -2.69 8.42
C PHE A 61 -9.34 -2.80 9.83
N LYS A 62 -9.57 -1.67 10.52
CA LYS A 62 -10.30 -1.65 11.81
C LYS A 62 -11.72 -2.17 11.64
N LYS A 63 -12.46 -1.66 10.65
CA LYS A 63 -13.83 -2.10 10.32
C LYS A 63 -13.86 -3.57 9.91
N LEU A 64 -12.92 -4.00 9.06
CA LEU A 64 -12.82 -5.39 8.59
C LEU A 64 -12.61 -6.37 9.76
N ARG A 65 -11.73 -6.04 10.71
CA ARG A 65 -11.49 -6.89 11.89
C ARG A 65 -12.69 -6.95 12.83
N ALA A 66 -13.37 -5.82 13.05
CA ALA A 66 -14.58 -5.77 13.88
C ALA A 66 -15.68 -6.67 13.30
N LYS A 67 -15.95 -6.55 11.98
CA LYS A 67 -16.93 -7.39 11.28
C LYS A 67 -16.60 -8.89 11.40
N LYS A 68 -15.34 -9.28 11.18
CA LYS A 68 -14.92 -10.68 11.36
C LYS A 68 -15.12 -11.20 12.79
N LYS A 69 -14.91 -10.35 13.80
CA LYS A 69 -15.14 -10.73 15.21
C LYS A 69 -16.63 -10.96 15.48
N GLU A 70 -17.50 -10.08 14.99
CA GLU A 70 -18.96 -10.21 15.11
C GLU A 70 -19.48 -11.48 14.41
N GLU A 71 -19.07 -11.72 13.17
CA GLU A 71 -19.43 -12.94 12.43
C GLU A 71 -19.01 -14.22 13.16
N LYS A 72 -17.84 -14.20 13.82
CA LYS A 72 -17.37 -15.34 14.62
C LYS A 72 -18.23 -15.57 15.87
N LEU A 73 -18.64 -14.51 16.55
CA LEU A 73 -19.53 -14.60 17.72
C LEU A 73 -20.90 -15.17 17.33
N LEU A 74 -21.49 -14.67 16.24
CA LEU A 74 -22.76 -15.17 15.71
C LEU A 74 -22.69 -16.64 15.30
N LYS A 75 -21.57 -17.09 14.73
CA LYS A 75 -21.36 -18.51 14.39
C LYS A 75 -21.24 -19.41 15.63
N ASN A 76 -20.65 -18.91 16.72
CA ASN A 76 -20.53 -19.67 17.96
C ASN A 76 -21.88 -19.79 18.68
N GLN A 77 -22.67 -18.71 18.73
CA GLN A 77 -24.00 -18.71 19.34
C GLN A 77 -25.02 -19.62 18.65
N LYS A 78 -24.82 -19.93 17.36
CA LYS A 78 -25.67 -20.87 16.60
C LYS A 78 -25.25 -22.34 16.74
N LYS A 79 -24.11 -22.61 17.39
CA LYS A 79 -23.59 -23.96 17.63
C LYS A 79 -24.01 -24.52 18.99
N ASP A 80 -24.35 -23.64 19.93
CA ASP A 80 -24.97 -23.96 21.22
C ASP A 80 -26.50 -24.06 21.05
#